data_AF-A0AAE1HEQ3-F1
#
_entry.id   AF-A0AAE1HEQ3-F1
#
_cell.length_a   1.000
_cell.length_b   1.000
_cell.length_c   1.000
_cell.angle_alpha   90.00
_cell.angle_beta   90.00
_cell.angle_gamma   90.00
#
_symmetry.space_group_name_H-M   'P 1'
#
loop_
_entity.id
_entity.type
_entity.pdbx_description
1 polymer ?
#
loop_
_entity_poly.entity_id
_entity_poly.type
_entity_poly.pdbx_seq_one_letter_code
_entity_poly.pdbx_strand_id
1 'polypeptide(L)'
;MAFSTEHFIIEKDEEHSNEKQTIYRSNFKNRDDAKSWLTEYKKKTSTDWICGENYPCEKLEYHEFWKCQLSKKNKLSLSKRNLECKVEIHIKIKKVNKSTKRNDPKYLKRDIPLKGVIIIKGQHNHPIENHESLQYLRVTEETKKIFYGYFNDNMGAGEAKRLHEDTLRMREDWPILQPNTSLNPSDRQVTYLHELWRQSEFGADYGVDPLAKLKEKAEQYAKDGNFCKNLNGL
;
A
#
# COMPACT_ATOMS: atom_id res chain seq x y z
N MET A 1 -5.36 17.47 -13.55
CA MET A 1 -5.03 17.41 -12.11
C MET A 1 -3.52 17.42 -11.97
N ALA A 2 -2.93 18.45 -11.35
CA ALA A 2 -1.51 18.46 -11.01
C ALA A 2 -1.33 17.76 -9.66
N PHE A 3 -0.59 16.65 -9.64
CA PHE A 3 -0.23 15.96 -8.41
C PHE A 3 1.12 16.51 -7.94
N SER A 4 1.10 17.63 -7.21
CA SER A 4 2.27 18.06 -6.45
C SER A 4 2.27 17.33 -5.11
N THR A 5 3.40 16.73 -4.77
CA THR A 5 3.70 16.27 -3.41
C THR A 5 4.95 17.01 -2.99
N GLU A 6 5.06 17.37 -1.70
CA GLU A 6 6.06 18.33 -1.19
C GLU A 6 7.53 17.96 -1.50
N HIS A 7 7.77 16.74 -1.98
CA HIS A 7 9.09 16.17 -2.24
C HIS A 7 9.38 15.92 -3.75
N PHE A 8 8.36 15.90 -4.62
CA PHE A 8 8.53 15.53 -6.03
C PHE A 8 8.06 16.62 -6.98
N ILE A 9 8.94 16.97 -7.93
CA ILE A 9 8.57 17.81 -9.06
C ILE A 9 7.92 16.91 -10.09
N ILE A 10 6.65 17.15 -10.40
CA ILE A 10 5.87 16.37 -11.36
C ILE A 10 5.26 17.32 -12.40
N GLU A 11 5.66 17.15 -13.66
CA GLU A 11 5.20 17.95 -14.78
C GLU A 11 4.44 17.07 -15.77
N LYS A 12 3.29 17.55 -16.27
CA LYS A 12 2.57 16.85 -17.32
C LYS A 12 3.25 17.06 -18.67
N ASP A 13 3.51 15.98 -19.39
CA ASP A 13 4.07 15.99 -20.73
C ASP A 13 2.94 16.17 -21.75
N GLU A 14 2.54 17.42 -22.00
CA GLU A 14 1.40 17.75 -22.87
C GLU A 14 1.61 17.27 -24.32
N GLU A 15 2.85 17.24 -24.82
CA GLU A 15 3.17 16.82 -26.19
C GLU A 15 2.89 15.33 -26.43
N HIS A 16 3.11 14.49 -25.41
CA HIS A 16 2.98 13.03 -25.53
C HIS A 16 1.71 12.48 -24.86
N SER A 17 1.01 13.31 -24.08
CA SER A 17 -0.26 12.97 -23.49
C SER A 17 -1.36 13.03 -24.55
N ASN A 18 -2.31 12.10 -24.47
CA ASN A 18 -3.47 12.05 -25.35
C ASN A 18 -4.67 11.48 -24.58
N GLU A 19 -5.82 11.31 -25.26
CA GLU A 19 -7.04 10.81 -24.64
C GLU A 19 -6.88 9.40 -24.01
N LYS A 20 -5.98 8.57 -24.55
CA LYS A 20 -5.76 7.19 -24.09
C LYS A 20 -4.76 7.09 -22.95
N GLN A 21 -3.83 8.04 -22.84
CA GLN A 21 -2.80 8.01 -21.82
C GLN A 21 -2.37 9.42 -21.41
N THR A 22 -2.17 9.60 -20.11
CA THR A 22 -1.53 10.80 -19.57
C THR A 22 -0.11 10.47 -19.13
N ILE A 23 0.85 11.30 -19.55
CA ILE A 23 2.26 11.13 -19.23
C ILE A 23 2.70 12.27 -18.32
N TYR A 24 3.39 11.91 -17.24
CA TYR A 24 4.06 12.86 -16.36
C TYR A 24 5.56 12.57 -16.30
N ARG A 25 6.34 13.63 -16.11
CA ARG A 25 7.79 13.62 -15.89
C ARG A 25 8.07 13.97 -14.45
N SER A 26 8.99 13.26 -13.82
CA SER A 26 9.34 13.48 -12.42
C SER A 26 10.84 13.41 -12.14
N ASN A 27 11.25 13.99 -11.01
CA ASN A 27 12.63 13.97 -10.53
C ASN A 27 12.97 12.71 -9.71
N PHE A 28 12.24 11.60 -9.86
CA PHE A 28 12.49 10.35 -9.11
C PHE A 28 13.93 9.87 -9.28
N LYS A 29 14.59 9.57 -8.17
CA LYS A 29 15.99 9.12 -8.13
C LYS A 29 16.10 7.61 -8.15
N ASN A 30 15.21 6.93 -7.44
CA ASN A 30 15.28 5.49 -7.23
C ASN A 30 13.88 4.84 -7.13
N ARG A 31 13.86 3.54 -6.87
CA ARG A 31 12.64 2.74 -6.68
C ARG A 31 11.77 3.24 -5.52
N ASP A 32 12.38 3.70 -4.44
CA ASP A 32 11.66 4.09 -3.22
C ASP A 32 10.90 5.40 -3.42
N ASP A 33 11.44 6.34 -4.19
CA ASP A 33 10.73 7.54 -4.61
C ASP A 33 9.47 7.18 -5.42
N ALA A 34 9.62 6.27 -6.39
CA ALA A 34 8.51 5.81 -7.21
C ALA A 34 7.41 5.11 -6.39
N LYS A 35 7.80 4.31 -5.39
CA LYS A 35 6.85 3.67 -4.46
C LYS A 35 6.18 4.69 -3.53
N SER A 36 6.92 5.67 -3.03
CA SER A 36 6.39 6.73 -2.18
C SER A 36 5.33 7.54 -2.90
N TRP A 37 5.63 7.96 -4.14
CA TRP A 37 4.64 8.60 -5.00
C TRP A 37 3.41 7.73 -5.24
N LEU A 38 3.58 6.43 -5.52
CA LEU A 38 2.45 5.54 -5.74
C LEU A 38 1.57 5.43 -4.48
N THR A 39 2.16 5.39 -3.29
CA THR A 39 1.43 5.40 -2.01
C THR A 39 0.64 6.70 -1.83
N GLU A 40 1.22 7.85 -2.14
CA GLU A 40 0.51 9.13 -2.11
C GLU A 40 -0.62 9.19 -3.15
N TYR A 41 -0.37 8.67 -4.35
CA TYR A 41 -1.35 8.61 -5.42
C TYR A 41 -2.54 7.72 -5.05
N LYS A 42 -2.28 6.55 -4.47
CA LYS A 42 -3.30 5.64 -3.91
C LYS A 42 -4.19 6.35 -2.89
N LYS A 43 -3.57 7.03 -1.92
CA LYS A 43 -4.27 7.77 -0.86
C LYS A 43 -5.13 8.89 -1.44
N LYS A 44 -4.61 9.67 -2.38
CA LYS A 44 -5.34 10.80 -2.99
C LYS A 44 -6.51 10.36 -3.89
N THR A 45 -6.42 9.20 -4.52
CA THR A 45 -7.43 8.71 -5.47
C THR A 45 -8.35 7.63 -4.90
N SER A 46 -8.13 7.21 -3.65
CA SER A 46 -8.83 6.08 -3.03
C SER A 46 -8.79 4.83 -3.93
N THR A 47 -7.66 4.60 -4.58
CA THR A 47 -7.45 3.43 -5.45
C THR A 47 -6.35 2.53 -4.90
N ASP A 48 -6.42 1.26 -5.29
CA ASP A 48 -5.36 0.31 -5.02
C ASP A 48 -4.89 -0.37 -6.29
N TRP A 49 -3.62 -0.80 -6.26
CA TRP A 49 -2.91 -1.25 -7.45
C TRP A 49 -2.17 -2.56 -7.20
N ILE A 50 -2.26 -3.45 -8.18
CA ILE A 50 -1.59 -4.76 -8.19
C ILE A 50 -0.34 -4.62 -9.06
N CYS A 51 0.82 -4.93 -8.47
CA CYS A 51 2.09 -4.90 -9.19
C CYS A 51 2.07 -5.89 -10.35
N GLY A 52 2.60 -5.42 -11.47
CA GLY A 52 2.92 -6.13 -12.68
C GLY A 52 4.02 -7.16 -12.53
N GLU A 53 4.28 -7.88 -13.60
CA GLU A 53 5.57 -8.55 -13.78
C GLU A 53 6.63 -7.48 -14.06
N ASN A 54 7.80 -7.59 -13.43
CA ASN A 54 8.88 -6.66 -13.70
C ASN A 54 9.72 -7.22 -14.84
N TYR A 55 9.85 -6.45 -15.93
CA TYR A 55 10.76 -6.79 -17.02
C TYR A 55 12.07 -6.04 -16.81
N PRO A 56 13.21 -6.73 -16.59
CA PRO A 56 14.50 -6.08 -16.55
C PRO A 56 14.75 -5.42 -17.90
N CYS A 57 15.03 -4.12 -17.89
CA CYS A 57 15.34 -3.36 -19.10
C CYS A 57 16.69 -2.67 -18.89
N GLU A 58 17.71 -3.07 -19.66
CA GLU A 58 19.06 -2.52 -19.55
C GLU A 58 19.13 -1.00 -19.70
N LYS A 59 18.17 -0.42 -20.45
CA LYS A 59 18.10 1.02 -20.72
C LYS A 59 17.45 1.83 -19.58
N LEU A 60 16.81 1.16 -18.62
CA LEU A 60 16.13 1.78 -17.48
C LEU A 60 16.83 1.41 -16.18
N GLU A 61 16.81 2.33 -15.22
CA GLU A 61 17.22 2.03 -13.84
C GLU A 61 16.11 1.27 -13.12
N TYR A 62 14.86 1.57 -13.48
CA TYR A 62 13.69 1.02 -12.84
C TYR A 62 12.51 1.03 -13.79
N HIS A 63 11.71 -0.04 -13.74
CA HIS A 63 10.43 -0.13 -14.43
C HIS A 63 9.51 -1.07 -13.65
N GLU A 64 8.39 -0.54 -13.18
CA GLU A 64 7.29 -1.35 -12.66
C GLU A 64 6.00 -0.90 -13.35
N PHE A 65 5.19 -1.88 -13.72
CA PHE A 65 3.84 -1.63 -14.20
C PHE A 65 2.84 -2.04 -13.14
N TRP A 66 1.70 -1.38 -13.09
CA TRP A 66 0.68 -1.55 -12.08
C TRP A 66 -0.68 -1.60 -12.75
N LYS A 67 -1.54 -2.50 -12.30
CA LYS A 67 -2.92 -2.63 -12.78
C LYS A 67 -3.87 -2.30 -11.64
N CYS A 68 -5.03 -1.72 -11.98
CA CYS A 68 -6.08 -1.48 -10.99
C CYS A 68 -6.39 -2.76 -10.20
N GLN A 69 -6.68 -2.62 -8.91
CA GLN A 69 -7.09 -3.74 -8.07
C GLN A 69 -8.33 -4.47 -8.57
N LEU A 70 -9.20 -3.81 -9.34
CA LEU A 70 -10.40 -4.42 -9.94
C LEU A 70 -10.17 -4.96 -11.36
N SER A 71 -8.90 -5.06 -11.79
CA SER A 71 -8.53 -5.74 -13.03
C SER A 71 -8.65 -7.26 -12.91
N LYS A 72 -8.62 -7.95 -14.06
CA LYS A 72 -8.58 -9.42 -14.13
C LYS A 72 -7.33 -10.05 -13.48
N LYS A 73 -6.27 -9.28 -13.23
CA LYS A 73 -5.01 -9.81 -12.73
C LYS A 73 -5.19 -10.53 -11.38
N ASN A 74 -4.70 -11.76 -11.31
CA ASN A 74 -4.75 -12.66 -10.15
C ASN A 74 -6.17 -12.95 -9.64
N LYS A 75 -7.18 -12.93 -10.53
CA LYS A 75 -8.58 -13.16 -10.17
C LYS A 75 -9.28 -14.09 -11.15
N LEU A 76 -10.24 -14.83 -10.61
CA LEU A 76 -11.19 -15.61 -11.40
C LEU A 76 -12.18 -14.68 -12.12
N SER A 77 -12.69 -15.12 -13.27
CA SER A 77 -13.64 -14.36 -14.09
C SER A 77 -14.89 -13.94 -13.33
N LEU A 78 -15.45 -14.85 -12.52
CA LEU A 78 -16.67 -14.64 -11.72
C LEU A 78 -16.44 -13.89 -10.40
N SER A 79 -15.23 -13.43 -10.12
CA SER A 79 -14.94 -12.73 -8.85
C SER A 79 -15.58 -11.35 -8.84
N LYS A 80 -16.25 -10.99 -7.74
CA LYS A 80 -16.72 -9.61 -7.49
C LYS A 80 -15.59 -8.56 -7.52
N ARG A 81 -14.34 -8.99 -7.33
CA ARG A 81 -13.14 -8.14 -7.41
C ARG A 81 -12.60 -8.00 -8.84
N ASN A 82 -13.25 -8.59 -9.85
CA ASN A 82 -12.89 -8.47 -11.25
C ASN A 82 -13.98 -7.70 -12.01
N LEU A 83 -13.76 -6.40 -12.22
CA LEU A 83 -14.59 -5.57 -13.08
C LEU A 83 -13.95 -5.35 -14.46
N GLU A 84 -12.95 -6.17 -14.80
CA GLU A 84 -12.19 -6.09 -16.04
C GLU A 84 -11.59 -4.70 -16.29
N CYS A 85 -11.24 -3.99 -15.21
CA CYS A 85 -10.69 -2.65 -15.29
C CYS A 85 -9.37 -2.66 -16.08
N LYS A 86 -9.29 -1.82 -17.11
CA LYS A 86 -8.16 -1.73 -18.05
C LYS A 86 -7.15 -0.64 -17.70
N VAL A 87 -7.33 0.05 -16.57
CA VAL A 87 -6.42 1.13 -16.17
C VAL A 87 -5.09 0.56 -15.71
N GLU A 88 -4.02 1.17 -16.22
CA GLU A 88 -2.65 0.79 -15.90
C GLU A 88 -1.81 2.02 -15.57
N ILE A 89 -0.86 1.85 -14.65
CA ILE A 89 0.18 2.83 -14.35
C ILE A 89 1.53 2.21 -14.66
N HIS A 90 2.33 2.86 -15.48
CA HIS A 90 3.70 2.46 -15.75
C HIS A 90 4.63 3.51 -15.15
N ILE A 91 5.52 3.11 -14.25
CA ILE A 91 6.53 4.01 -13.68
C ILE A 91 7.90 3.56 -14.16
N LYS A 92 8.62 4.46 -14.83
CA LYS A 92 9.92 4.21 -15.43
C LYS A 92 10.92 5.24 -14.94
N ILE A 93 12.14 4.82 -14.63
CA ILE A 93 13.26 5.74 -14.34
C ILE A 93 14.33 5.49 -15.40
N LYS A 94 14.60 6.53 -16.19
CA LYS A 94 15.61 6.45 -17.26
C LYS A 94 17.02 6.57 -16.69
N LYS A 95 17.96 5.79 -17.23
CA LYS A 95 19.40 6.00 -17.00
C LYS A 95 19.81 7.33 -17.61
N VAL A 96 20.55 8.15 -16.86
CA VAL A 96 21.06 9.43 -17.35
C VAL A 96 22.43 9.21 -17.97
N ASN A 97 22.50 9.19 -19.29
CA ASN A 97 23.73 9.03 -20.07
C ASN A 97 23.72 9.98 -21.28
N LYS A 98 24.84 10.06 -22.01
CA LYS A 98 24.95 10.96 -23.18
C LYS A 98 23.87 10.70 -24.23
N SER A 99 23.52 9.44 -24.49
CA SER A 99 22.50 9.07 -25.46
C SER A 99 21.10 9.47 -25.01
N THR A 100 20.75 9.23 -23.74
CA THR A 100 19.41 9.56 -23.22
C THR A 100 19.22 11.07 -23.13
N LYS A 101 20.25 11.84 -22.73
CA LYS A 101 20.25 13.30 -22.77
C LYS A 101 20.12 13.88 -24.19
N ARG A 102 20.64 13.18 -25.20
CA ARG A 102 20.48 13.59 -26.61
C ARG A 102 19.06 13.37 -27.10
N ASN A 103 18.44 12.25 -26.73
CA ASN A 103 17.11 11.87 -27.21
C ASN A 103 15.98 12.58 -26.44
N ASP A 104 16.23 13.01 -25.21
CA ASP A 104 15.26 13.68 -24.35
C ASP A 104 15.86 14.93 -23.69
N PRO A 105 16.26 15.94 -24.50
CA PRO A 105 16.98 17.10 -24.01
C PRO A 105 16.10 17.99 -23.13
N LYS A 106 14.79 18.05 -23.41
CA LYS A 106 13.81 18.91 -22.73
C LYS A 106 13.73 18.62 -21.22
N TYR A 107 13.80 17.35 -20.83
CA TYR A 107 13.64 16.93 -19.43
C TYR A 107 14.96 16.52 -18.76
N LEU A 108 15.94 16.00 -19.51
CA LEU A 108 17.18 15.45 -18.93
C LEU A 108 18.40 16.39 -18.94
N LYS A 109 18.35 17.54 -19.65
CA LYS A 109 19.42 18.55 -19.64
C LYS A 109 19.16 19.74 -18.71
N ARG A 110 18.06 19.73 -17.96
CA ARG A 110 17.75 20.74 -16.95
C ARG A 110 18.71 20.67 -15.76
N ASP A 111 18.76 21.73 -14.96
CA ASP A 111 19.52 21.76 -13.70
C ASP A 111 19.07 20.64 -12.75
N ILE A 112 17.74 20.44 -12.66
CA ILE A 112 17.14 19.28 -12.00
C ILE A 112 16.56 18.35 -13.08
N PRO A 113 17.22 17.23 -13.41
CA PRO A 113 16.77 16.34 -14.48
C PRO A 113 15.52 15.55 -14.08
N LEU A 114 14.48 15.60 -14.92
CA LEU A 114 13.25 14.83 -14.72
C LEU A 114 13.37 13.46 -15.39
N LYS A 115 14.12 12.54 -14.76
CA LYS A 115 14.39 11.20 -15.31
C LYS A 115 13.27 10.18 -15.10
N GLY A 116 12.35 10.45 -14.18
CA GLY A 116 11.15 9.65 -13.93
C GLY A 116 10.08 9.90 -14.97
N VAL A 117 9.38 8.84 -15.37
CA VAL A 117 8.26 8.87 -16.32
C VAL A 117 7.13 8.05 -15.74
N ILE A 118 5.99 8.70 -15.54
CA ILE A 118 4.76 8.09 -15.04
C ILE A 118 3.78 8.10 -16.21
N ILE A 119 3.27 6.94 -16.60
CA ILE A 119 2.31 6.81 -17.69
C ILE A 119 1.05 6.20 -17.11
N ILE A 120 -0.04 6.95 -17.08
CA ILE A 120 -1.36 6.48 -16.67
C ILE A 120 -2.15 6.22 -17.94
N LYS A 121 -2.58 4.98 -18.15
CA LYS A 121 -3.29 4.55 -19.36
C LYS A 121 -4.73 4.18 -19.05
N GLY A 122 -5.65 4.63 -19.90
CA GLY A 122 -7.07 4.31 -19.82
C GLY A 122 -7.81 5.11 -18.74
N GLN A 123 -9.08 4.73 -18.56
CA GLN A 123 -10.00 5.31 -17.58
C GLN A 123 -10.69 4.18 -16.80
N HIS A 124 -11.01 4.45 -15.53
CA HIS A 124 -11.72 3.47 -14.71
C HIS A 124 -13.12 3.27 -15.29
N ASN A 125 -13.52 2.01 -15.45
CA ASN A 125 -14.87 1.61 -15.87
C ASN A 125 -15.77 1.30 -14.65
N HIS A 126 -15.34 1.71 -13.46
CA HIS A 126 -16.05 1.52 -12.21
C HIS A 126 -15.87 2.79 -11.36
N PRO A 127 -16.81 3.09 -10.45
CA PRO A 127 -16.61 4.16 -9.47
C PRO A 127 -15.39 3.86 -8.60
N ILE A 128 -14.67 4.89 -8.15
CA ILE A 128 -13.50 4.72 -7.27
C ILE A 128 -13.78 5.15 -5.82
N GLU A 129 -14.79 6.01 -5.61
CA GLU A 129 -15.14 6.58 -4.30
C GLU A 129 -16.45 6.01 -3.71
N ASN A 130 -17.04 4.98 -4.33
CA ASN A 130 -18.24 4.36 -3.79
C ASN A 130 -17.91 3.35 -2.68
N HIS A 131 -18.91 3.05 -1.85
CA HIS A 131 -18.83 2.06 -0.77
C HIS A 131 -18.25 0.72 -1.25
N GLU A 132 -18.64 0.26 -2.43
CA GLU A 132 -18.20 -1.01 -2.99
C GLU A 132 -16.73 -1.04 -3.45
N SER A 133 -16.11 0.11 -3.73
CA SER A 133 -14.70 0.16 -4.13
C SER A 133 -13.79 0.35 -2.92
N LEU A 134 -14.25 1.14 -1.95
CA LEU A 134 -13.56 1.39 -0.69
C LEU A 134 -13.37 0.10 0.13
N GLN A 135 -14.32 -0.85 0.06
CA GLN A 135 -14.22 -2.13 0.77
C GLN A 135 -13.03 -3.00 0.31
N TYR A 136 -12.46 -2.73 -0.87
CA TYR A 136 -11.38 -3.53 -1.45
C TYR A 136 -9.98 -2.97 -1.18
N LEU A 137 -9.90 -1.77 -0.60
CA LEU A 137 -8.63 -1.14 -0.26
C LEU A 137 -7.84 -2.00 0.75
N ARG A 138 -6.52 -1.93 0.65
CA ARG A 138 -5.61 -2.56 1.60
C ARG A 138 -5.56 -1.73 2.88
N VAL A 139 -5.44 -2.44 4.00
CA VAL A 139 -5.22 -1.82 5.31
C VAL A 139 -3.95 -0.99 5.29
N THR A 140 -4.03 0.28 5.70
CA THR A 140 -2.86 1.16 5.76
C THR A 140 -1.91 0.75 6.87
N GLU A 141 -0.64 1.18 6.79
CA GLU A 141 0.34 0.89 7.84
C GLU A 141 -0.03 1.55 9.17
N GLU A 142 -0.69 2.71 9.15
CA GLU A 142 -1.19 3.37 10.36
C GLU A 142 -2.27 2.54 11.04
N THR A 143 -3.25 2.04 10.27
CA THR A 143 -4.30 1.17 10.81
C THR A 143 -3.71 -0.15 11.32
N LYS A 144 -2.73 -0.74 10.63
CA LYS A 144 -2.03 -1.94 11.12
C LYS A 144 -1.38 -1.70 12.47
N LYS A 145 -0.68 -0.58 12.65
CA LYS A 145 -0.04 -0.22 13.93
C LYS A 145 -1.07 -0.11 15.07
N ILE A 146 -2.24 0.47 14.79
CA ILE A 146 -3.34 0.55 15.77
C ILE A 146 -3.78 -0.86 16.19
N PHE A 147 -4.05 -1.75 15.22
CA PHE A 147 -4.44 -3.13 15.52
C PHE A 147 -3.35 -3.92 16.26
N TYR A 148 -2.08 -3.73 15.92
CA TYR A 148 -0.98 -4.35 16.64
C TYR A 148 -0.89 -3.85 18.08
N GLY A 149 -1.25 -2.59 18.34
CA GLY A 149 -1.44 -2.07 19.69
C GLY A 149 -2.51 -2.86 20.46
N TYR A 150 -3.70 -3.03 19.89
CA TYR A 150 -4.77 -3.82 20.52
C TYR A 150 -4.33 -5.27 20.82
N PHE A 151 -3.59 -5.89 19.91
CA PHE A 151 -3.09 -7.26 20.12
C PHE A 151 -2.01 -7.34 21.21
N ASN A 152 -1.16 -6.31 21.32
CA ASN A 152 -0.20 -6.20 22.43
C ASN A 152 -0.90 -6.04 23.78
N ASP A 153 -2.10 -5.44 23.80
CA ASP A 153 -2.98 -5.37 24.98
C ASP A 153 -3.76 -6.68 25.21
N ASN A 154 -3.36 -7.79 24.57
CA ASN A 154 -3.96 -9.12 24.64
C ASN A 154 -5.40 -9.22 24.11
N MET A 155 -5.86 -8.27 23.28
CA MET A 155 -7.17 -8.37 22.65
C MET A 155 -7.15 -9.40 21.52
N GLY A 156 -8.17 -10.26 21.50
CA GLY A 156 -8.42 -11.13 20.35
C GLY A 156 -8.90 -10.33 19.13
N ALA A 157 -8.80 -10.92 17.93
CA ALA A 157 -9.19 -10.26 16.66
C ALA A 157 -10.61 -9.65 16.70
N GLY A 158 -11.59 -10.37 17.26
CA GLY A 158 -12.97 -9.88 17.35
C GLY A 158 -13.15 -8.73 18.35
N GLU A 159 -12.46 -8.78 19.48
CA GLU A 159 -12.50 -7.72 20.48
C GLU A 159 -11.83 -6.44 19.96
N ALA A 160 -10.64 -6.58 19.38
CA ALA A 160 -9.91 -5.49 18.74
C ALA A 160 -10.75 -4.83 17.64
N LYS A 161 -11.44 -5.63 16.83
CA LYS A 161 -12.35 -5.14 15.78
C LYS A 161 -13.51 -4.34 16.37
N ARG A 162 -14.17 -4.85 17.40
CA ARG A 162 -15.29 -4.16 18.07
C ARG A 162 -14.84 -2.83 18.67
N LEU A 163 -13.73 -2.83 19.41
CA LEU A 163 -13.17 -1.61 20.00
C LEU A 163 -12.83 -0.56 18.93
N HIS A 164 -12.21 -1.00 17.84
CA HIS A 164 -11.87 -0.12 16.72
C HIS A 164 -13.12 0.50 16.08
N GLU A 165 -14.15 -0.30 15.81
CA GLU A 165 -15.41 0.19 15.26
C GLU A 165 -16.13 1.15 16.20
N ASP A 166 -16.18 0.85 17.50
CA ASP A 166 -16.80 1.74 18.48
C ASP A 166 -16.05 3.08 18.56
N THR A 167 -14.71 3.05 18.50
CA THR A 167 -13.88 4.26 18.45
C THR A 167 -14.15 5.09 17.19
N LEU A 168 -14.26 4.43 16.03
CA LEU A 168 -14.57 5.12 14.77
C LEU A 168 -16.00 5.66 14.73
N ARG A 169 -16.97 4.97 15.35
CA ARG A 169 -18.38 5.38 15.41
C ARG A 169 -18.58 6.68 16.18
N MET A 170 -17.69 6.99 17.13
CA MET A 170 -17.70 8.25 17.88
C MET A 170 -17.22 9.45 17.06
N ARG A 171 -16.69 9.24 15.85
CA ARG A 171 -16.21 10.32 14.99
C ARG A 171 -17.30 10.84 14.07
N GLU A 172 -17.23 12.13 13.75
CA GLU A 172 -18.17 12.79 12.84
C GLU A 172 -18.11 12.24 11.40
N ASP A 173 -16.95 11.74 10.98
CA ASP A 173 -16.70 11.18 9.65
C ASP A 173 -17.06 9.70 9.50
N TRP A 174 -17.73 9.10 10.50
CA TRP A 174 -18.12 7.68 10.51
C TRP A 174 -18.72 7.16 9.20
N PRO A 175 -19.69 7.85 8.53
CA PRO A 175 -20.27 7.34 7.28
C PRO A 175 -19.25 7.13 6.14
N ILE A 176 -18.17 7.91 6.14
CA ILE A 176 -17.08 7.82 5.14
C ILE A 176 -16.08 6.73 5.55
N LEU A 177 -15.81 6.59 6.85
CA LEU A 177 -14.87 5.62 7.38
C LEU A 177 -15.40 4.19 7.36
N GLN A 178 -16.71 4.02 7.57
CA GLN A 178 -17.35 2.71 7.67
C GLN A 178 -17.03 1.77 6.48
N PRO A 179 -17.21 2.18 5.21
CA PRO A 179 -16.86 1.33 4.06
C PRO A 179 -15.37 1.26 3.74
N ASN A 180 -14.57 2.14 4.33
CA ASN A 180 -13.18 2.29 3.96
C ASN A 180 -12.33 1.23 4.65
N THR A 181 -12.16 0.10 3.99
CA THR A 181 -11.37 -1.03 4.50
C THR A 181 -9.91 -0.67 4.82
N SER A 182 -9.36 0.39 4.22
CA SER A 182 -8.01 0.84 4.57
C SER A 182 -7.91 1.37 6.01
N LEU A 183 -9.02 1.90 6.54
CA LEU A 183 -9.15 2.52 7.86
C LEU A 183 -10.00 1.69 8.83
N ASN A 184 -11.01 0.98 8.31
CA ASN A 184 -11.89 0.07 9.03
C ASN A 184 -11.83 -1.34 8.42
N PRO A 185 -10.81 -2.15 8.74
CA PRO A 185 -10.59 -3.45 8.11
C PRO A 185 -11.76 -4.41 8.33
N SER A 186 -12.02 -5.31 7.38
CA SER A 186 -13.01 -6.38 7.57
C SER A 186 -12.51 -7.44 8.57
N ASP A 187 -13.42 -8.24 9.14
CA ASP A 187 -13.07 -9.31 10.11
C ASP A 187 -11.97 -10.21 9.58
N ARG A 188 -12.07 -10.63 8.32
CA ARG A 188 -11.06 -11.47 7.66
C ARG A 188 -9.68 -10.82 7.64
N GLN A 189 -9.62 -9.49 7.45
CA GLN A 189 -8.35 -8.78 7.47
C GLN A 189 -7.83 -8.61 8.88
N VAL A 190 -8.69 -8.34 9.87
CA VAL A 190 -8.25 -8.28 11.27
C VAL A 190 -7.71 -9.62 11.73
N THR A 191 -8.37 -10.74 11.40
CA THR A 191 -7.85 -12.08 11.66
C THR A 191 -6.50 -12.30 11.01
N TYR A 192 -6.34 -11.90 9.75
CA TYR A 192 -5.06 -11.99 9.05
C TYR A 192 -3.98 -11.12 9.70
N LEU A 193 -4.31 -9.91 10.16
CA LEU A 193 -3.38 -9.04 10.89
C LEU A 193 -2.96 -9.68 12.21
N HIS A 194 -3.90 -10.28 12.94
CA HIS A 194 -3.63 -10.99 14.18
C HIS A 194 -2.71 -12.20 13.94
N GLU A 195 -2.91 -12.96 12.86
CA GLU A 195 -2.00 -14.04 12.46
C GLU A 195 -0.59 -13.53 12.14
N LEU A 196 -0.47 -12.44 11.37
CA LEU A 196 0.81 -11.82 11.06
C LEU A 196 1.54 -11.33 12.31
N TRP A 197 0.81 -10.65 13.20
CA TRP A 197 1.32 -10.21 14.50
C TRP A 197 1.75 -11.41 15.34
N ARG A 198 0.93 -12.45 15.44
CA ARG A 198 1.28 -13.67 16.19
C ARG A 198 2.56 -14.30 15.63
N GLN A 199 2.69 -14.37 14.31
CA GLN A 199 3.89 -14.90 13.67
C GLN A 199 5.14 -14.05 13.94
N SER A 200 5.03 -12.71 13.92
CA SER A 200 6.16 -11.84 14.27
C SER A 200 6.53 -11.97 15.75
N GLU A 201 5.53 -12.04 16.62
CA GLU A 201 5.67 -12.01 18.07
C GLU A 201 6.00 -13.37 18.71
N PHE A 202 5.61 -14.49 18.10
CA PHE A 202 5.79 -15.84 18.65
C PHE A 202 6.49 -16.80 17.68
N GLY A 203 6.79 -16.35 16.47
CA GLY A 203 7.41 -17.16 15.42
C GLY A 203 6.35 -17.84 14.55
N ALA A 204 6.76 -18.28 13.36
CA ALA A 204 5.89 -19.12 12.54
C ALA A 204 5.65 -20.44 13.28
N ASP A 205 4.43 -20.99 13.19
CA ASP A 205 4.05 -22.31 13.71
C ASP A 205 4.96 -23.46 13.18
N TYR A 206 5.86 -23.16 12.23
CA TYR A 206 6.87 -24.05 11.67
C TYR A 206 8.28 -23.49 11.88
N GLY A 207 8.96 -23.90 12.96
CA GLY A 207 10.42 -23.81 13.10
C GLY A 207 10.98 -22.92 14.20
N VAL A 208 10.17 -22.17 14.93
CA VAL A 208 10.59 -21.48 16.17
C VAL A 208 9.97 -22.23 17.35
N ASP A 209 10.79 -22.71 18.28
CA ASP A 209 10.30 -23.34 19.51
C ASP A 209 9.47 -22.28 20.30
N PRO A 210 8.14 -22.47 20.43
CA PRO A 210 7.29 -21.52 21.14
C PRO A 210 7.77 -21.27 22.57
N LEU A 211 8.39 -22.26 23.22
CA LEU A 211 8.94 -22.13 24.57
C LEU A 211 10.15 -21.21 24.63
N ALA A 212 11.00 -21.21 23.61
CA ALA A 212 12.17 -20.33 23.54
C ALA A 212 11.75 -18.86 23.44
N LYS A 213 10.74 -18.57 22.61
CA LYS A 213 10.24 -17.20 22.42
C LYS A 213 9.41 -16.70 23.61
N LEU A 214 8.69 -17.60 24.28
CA LEU A 214 8.02 -17.29 25.56
C LEU A 214 9.03 -16.94 26.66
N LYS A 215 10.18 -17.61 26.73
CA LYS A 215 11.24 -17.27 27.69
C LYS A 215 11.83 -15.89 27.43
N GLU A 216 12.14 -15.56 26.18
CA GLU A 216 12.61 -14.23 25.78
C GLU A 216 11.65 -13.13 26.22
N LYS A 217 10.34 -13.33 26.00
CA LYS A 217 9.32 -12.36 26.38
C LYS A 217 8.99 -12.35 27.86
N ALA A 218 9.19 -13.43 28.60
CA ALA A 218 8.97 -13.46 30.05
C ALA A 218 9.84 -12.41 30.75
N GLU A 219 11.07 -12.18 30.26
CA GLU A 219 11.95 -11.13 30.76
C GLU A 219 11.42 -9.72 30.45
N GLN A 220 10.80 -9.54 29.28
CA GLN A 220 10.18 -8.28 28.88
C GLN A 220 8.91 -8.00 29.72
N TYR A 221 8.03 -8.99 29.88
CA TYR A 221 6.84 -8.88 30.72
C TYR A 221 7.17 -8.64 32.20
N ALA A 222 8.28 -9.19 32.70
CA ALA A 222 8.79 -8.92 34.04
C ALA A 222 9.22 -7.45 34.23
N LYS A 223 9.75 -6.81 33.17
CA LYS A 223 10.11 -5.38 33.17
C LYS A 223 8.89 -4.47 33.03
N ASP A 224 7.90 -4.89 32.24
CA ASP A 224 6.68 -4.12 31.96
C ASP A 224 5.65 -4.20 33.10
N GLY A 225 5.94 -4.95 34.18
CA GLY A 225 5.11 -5.02 35.38
C GLY A 225 3.84 -5.88 35.25
N ASN A 226 3.63 -6.54 34.11
CA ASN A 226 2.47 -7.39 33.84
C ASN A 226 2.69 -8.82 34.37
N PHE A 227 2.75 -8.99 35.70
CA PHE A 227 2.66 -10.31 36.31
C PHE A 227 1.19 -10.70 36.50
N CYS A 228 0.70 -11.66 35.70
CA CYS A 228 -0.42 -12.49 36.12
C CYS A 228 0.03 -13.27 37.36
N LYS A 229 -0.63 -13.04 38.50
CA LYS A 229 -0.40 -13.79 39.73
C LYS A 229 -0.67 -15.28 39.48
N ASN A 230 0.35 -16.09 39.75
CA ASN A 230 0.35 -17.52 40.07
C ASN A 230 -0.04 -18.53 38.97
N LEU A 231 0.98 -19.18 38.40
CA LEU A 231 0.94 -20.55 37.87
C LEU A 231 1.57 -21.55 38.86
N ASN A 232 1.27 -21.42 40.16
CA ASN A 232 1.65 -22.40 41.18
C ASN A 232 0.43 -23.20 41.63
N GLY A 233 -0.13 -23.94 40.68
CA GLY A 233 -1.31 -24.79 40.87
C GLY A 233 -1.39 -25.87 39.81
N LEU A 234 -0.31 -26.65 39.68
CA LEU A 234 -0.30 -28.00 39.11
C LEU A 234 0.28 -28.92 40.18
#